data_AF-A0A964BKZ5-F1
#
_entry.id   AF-A0A964BKZ5-F1
#
_cell.length_a   1.000
_cell.length_b   1.000
_cell.length_c   1.000
_cell.angle_alpha   90.00
_cell.angle_beta   90.00
_cell.angle_gamma   90.00
#
_symmetry.space_group_name_H-M   'P 1'
#
loop_
_entity.id
_entity.type
_entity.pdbx_description
1 polymer ?
#
loop_
_entity_poly.entity_id
_entity_poly.type
_entity_poly.pdbx_seq_one_letter_code
_entity_poly.pdbx_strand_id
1 'polypeptide(L)' 'SNHGQVLGFEANPEAKGWEIYQAMIPGAALPGFANDIRAATQGVGHFESAFDHYEELHGKAADRIVNEHAAEPA' A
#
# COMPACT_ATOMS: atom_id res chain seq x y z
N SER A 1 0.95 5.20 -12.23
CA SER A 1 1.88 5.36 -11.09
C SER A 1 1.42 4.41 -10.01
N ASN A 2 1.85 3.15 -10.01
CA ASN A 2 1.16 2.10 -9.22
C ASN A 2 1.93 1.64 -7.98
N HIS A 3 2.95 2.40 -7.55
CA HIS A 3 3.85 1.98 -6.47
C HIS A 3 3.53 2.64 -5.12
N GLY A 4 2.34 3.25 -5.02
CA GLY A 4 1.94 4.06 -3.87
C GLY A 4 2.49 5.48 -3.93
N GLN A 5 1.92 6.35 -3.11
CA GLN A 5 2.27 7.75 -2.97
C GLN A 5 2.50 8.08 -1.50
N VAL A 6 3.66 8.67 -1.19
CA VAL A 6 3.92 9.23 0.13
C VAL A 6 3.14 10.53 0.30
N LEU A 7 2.40 10.64 1.40
CA LEU A 7 1.67 11.86 1.75
C LEU A 7 2.50 12.73 2.71
N GLY A 8 3.27 12.11 3.61
CA GLY A 8 4.17 12.83 4.49
C GLY A 8 4.60 12.04 5.72
N PHE A 9 5.29 12.77 6.59
CA PHE A 9 5.78 12.30 7.88
C PHE A 9 5.44 13.37 8.92
N GLU A 10 5.02 12.93 10.10
CA GLU A 10 4.80 13.82 11.24
C GLU A 10 5.24 13.16 12.55
N ALA A 11 5.60 13.96 13.55
CA ALA A 11 5.91 13.43 14.87
C ALA A 11 4.64 12.86 15.51
N ASN A 12 4.75 11.69 16.14
CA ASN A 12 3.61 11.09 16.82
C ASN A 12 3.27 11.92 18.08
N PRO A 13 2.04 12.48 18.18
CA PRO A 13 1.65 13.33 19.31
C PRO A 13 1.49 12.55 20.62
N GLU A 14 1.30 11.23 20.54
CA GLU A 14 1.08 10.34 21.69
C GLU A 14 2.36 9.57 22.09
N ALA A 15 3.37 9.50 21.22
CA ALA A 15 4.60 8.74 21.44
C ALA A 15 5.86 9.53 21.06
N LYS A 16 6.51 10.13 22.07
CA LYS A 16 7.73 10.92 21.87
C LYS A 16 8.84 10.09 21.20
N GLY A 17 9.42 10.65 20.14
CA GLY A 17 10.51 10.01 19.39
C GLY A 17 10.04 9.04 18.30
N TRP A 18 8.72 8.86 18.15
CA TRP A 18 8.12 8.13 17.04
C TRP A 18 7.63 9.09 15.96
N GLU A 19 7.58 8.60 14.73
CA GLU A 19 7.00 9.31 13.58
C GLU A 19 5.82 8.51 13.02
N ILE A 20 4.82 9.22 12.51
CA ILE A 20 3.70 8.69 11.74
C ILE A 20 4.02 8.92 10.28
N TYR A 21 4.05 7.84 9.52
CA TYR A 21 4.21 7.86 8.07
C TYR A 21 2.86 7.64 7.40
N GLN A 22 2.47 8.54 6.50
CA GLN A 22 1.21 8.45 5.75
C GLN A 22 1.49 8.23 4.27
N ALA A 23 0.79 7.25 3.69
CA ALA A 23 0.89 6.94 2.27
C ALA A 23 -0.45 6.40 1.73
N MET A 24 -0.71 6.66 0.46
CA MET A 24 -1.70 5.91 -0.31
C MET A 24 -1.00 4.75 -1.00
N ILE A 25 -1.57 3.56 -0.92
CA ILE A 25 -1.04 2.37 -1.61
C ILE A 25 -2.16 1.67 -2.37
N PRO A 26 -1.85 0.90 -3.43
CA PRO A 26 -2.84 0.06 -4.07
C PRO A 26 -3.39 -0.96 -3.07
N GLY A 27 -4.72 -1.10 -3.02
CA GLY A 27 -5.36 -2.08 -2.12
C GLY A 27 -4.88 -3.52 -2.34
N ALA A 28 -4.48 -3.86 -3.57
CA ALA A 28 -3.90 -5.17 -3.90
C ALA A 28 -2.58 -5.49 -3.16
N ALA A 29 -1.89 -4.49 -2.60
CA ALA A 29 -0.67 -4.68 -1.81
C ALA A 29 -0.95 -4.99 -0.32
N LEU A 30 -2.14 -4.67 0.19
CA LEU A 30 -2.49 -4.83 1.61
C LEU A 30 -2.30 -6.26 2.17
N PRO A 31 -2.62 -7.35 1.44
CA PRO A 31 -2.47 -8.70 1.97
C PRO A 31 -1.04 -9.07 2.42
N GLY A 32 0.00 -8.48 1.82
CA GLY A 32 1.39 -8.68 2.21
C GLY A 32 1.94 -7.62 3.17
N PHE A 33 1.26 -6.48 3.27
CA PHE A 33 1.82 -5.26 3.84
C PHE A 33 2.17 -5.39 5.34
N ALA A 34 1.38 -6.16 6.10
CA ALA A 34 1.67 -6.39 7.52
C ALA A 34 3.01 -7.08 7.76
N ASN A 35 3.42 -7.99 6.86
CA ASN A 35 4.71 -8.66 6.95
C ASN A 35 5.85 -7.70 6.56
N ASP A 36 5.63 -6.89 5.52
CA ASP A 36 6.59 -5.90 5.06
C ASP A 36 6.89 -4.86 6.15
N ILE A 37 5.87 -4.31 6.80
CA ILE A 37 6.03 -3.37 7.91
C ILE A 37 6.76 -4.01 9.09
N ARG A 38 6.39 -5.25 9.47
CA ARG A 38 7.10 -5.96 10.54
C ARG A 38 8.58 -6.11 10.22
N ALA A 39 8.93 -6.50 9.00
CA ALA A 39 10.31 -6.67 8.58
C ALA A 39 11.07 -5.32 8.57
N ALA A 40 10.48 -4.28 7.97
CA ALA A 40 11.09 -2.96 7.85
C ALA A 40 11.33 -2.28 9.21
N THR A 41 10.47 -2.57 10.19
CA THR A 41 10.52 -1.96 11.52
C THR A 41 11.15 -2.87 12.57
N GLN A 42 11.78 -3.99 12.18
CA GLN A 42 12.32 -4.98 13.14
C GLN A 42 11.25 -5.42 14.18
N GLY A 43 9.99 -5.44 13.77
CA GLY A 43 8.86 -5.87 14.57
C GLY A 43 8.27 -4.85 15.53
N VAL A 44 8.77 -3.61 15.59
CA VAL A 44 8.25 -2.61 16.55
C VAL A 44 7.17 -1.70 15.99
N GLY A 45 7.00 -1.64 14.67
CA GLY A 45 6.01 -0.80 14.02
C GLY A 45 4.63 -1.43 13.93
N HIS A 46 3.61 -0.58 13.83
CA HIS A 46 2.25 -0.95 13.49
C HIS A 46 1.77 -0.07 12.34
N PHE A 47 0.68 -0.48 11.68
CA PHE A 47 0.03 0.33 10.66
C PHE A 47 -1.49 0.17 10.79
N GLU A 48 -2.20 1.18 10.29
CA GLU A 48 -3.63 1.14 10.08
C GLU A 48 -3.90 1.49 8.61
N SER A 49 -5.01 1.00 8.07
CA SER A 49 -5.38 1.25 6.68
C SER A 49 -6.89 1.45 6.57
N ALA A 50 -7.29 2.40 5.74
CA ALA A 50 -8.68 2.61 5.35
C ALA A 50 -8.76 2.74 3.82
N PHE A 51 -9.91 2.39 3.25
CA PHE A 51 -10.19 2.67 1.85
C PHE A 51 -10.37 4.17 1.65
N ASP A 52 -9.77 4.71 0.59
CA ASP A 52 -9.89 6.12 0.21
C ASP A 52 -10.70 6.26 -1.10
N HIS A 53 -10.17 5.73 -2.21
CA HIS A 53 -10.84 5.79 -3.51
C HIS A 53 -10.41 4.67 -4.47
N TYR A 54 -11.11 4.59 -5.60
CA TYR A 54 -10.66 3.85 -6.78
C TYR A 54 -9.90 4.78 -7.72
N GLU A 55 -8.75 4.32 -8.19
CA GLU A 55 -7.97 4.99 -9.23
C GLU A 55 -8.01 4.17 -10.52
N GLU A 56 -8.15 4.84 -11.66
CA GLU A 56 -8.16 4.17 -12.96
C GLU A 56 -6.74 3.71 -13.32
N LEU A 57 -6.61 2.44 -13.71
CA LEU A 57 -5.36 1.89 -14.19
C LEU A 57 -5.22 2.13 -15.69
N HIS A 58 -4.04 2.59 -16.10
CA HIS A 58 -3.75 2.85 -17.51
C HIS A 58 -2.49 2.13 -18.00
N GLY A 59 -2.44 1.91 -19.32
CA GLY A 59 -1.28 1.35 -20.01
C GLY A 59 -0.96 -0.08 -19.58
N LYS A 60 0.34 -0.42 -19.57
CA LYS A 60 0.83 -1.80 -19.38
C LYS A 60 0.28 -2.52 -18.16
N ALA A 61 0.00 -1.81 -17.07
CA ALA A 61 -0.55 -2.40 -15.86
C ALA A 61 -1.99 -2.88 -16.06
N ALA A 62 -2.81 -2.09 -16.77
CA ALA A 62 -4.16 -2.47 -17.14
C ALA A 62 -4.15 -3.62 -18.16
N ASP A 63 -3.30 -3.51 -19.19
CA ASP A 63 -3.16 -4.57 -20.21
C ASP A 63 -2.79 -5.92 -19.58
N ARG A 64 -1.90 -5.92 -18.59
CA ARG A 64 -1.51 -7.12 -17.86
C ARG A 64 -2.70 -7.77 -17.16
N ILE A 65 -3.47 -6.99 -16.39
CA ILE A 65 -4.62 -7.52 -15.63
C ILE A 65 -5.68 -8.10 -16.57
N VAL A 66 -5.96 -7.42 -17.69
CA VAL A 66 -6.91 -7.91 -18.71
C VAL A 66 -6.44 -9.23 -19.30
N ASN A 67 -5.16 -9.34 -19.66
CA ASN A 67 -4.61 -10.56 -20.23
C ASN A 67 -4.56 -11.72 -19.22
N GLU A 68 -4.27 -11.44 -17.95
CA GLU A 68 -4.29 -12.45 -16.87
C GLU A 68 -5.70 -13.03 -16.69
N HIS A 69 -6.75 -12.19 -16.65
CA HIS A 69 -8.13 -12.67 -16.57
C HIS A 69 -8.62 -13.38 -17.83
N ALA A 70 -8.16 -12.98 -19.02
CA ALA A 70 -8.52 -13.66 -20.25
C ALA A 70 -7.89 -15.07 -20.38
N ALA A 71 -6.81 -15.34 -19.63
CA ALA A 71 -6.09 -16.60 -19.65
C ALA A 71 -6.60 -17.62 -18.60
N GLU A 72 -7.44 -17.22 -17.65
CA GLU A 72 -8.10 -18.15 -16.72
C GLU A 72 -9.31 -18.82 -17.42
N PRO A 73 -9.30 -20.15 -17.64
CA PRO A 73 -10.48 -20.86 -18.13
C PRO A 73 -11.58 -20.87 -17.05
N ALA A 74 -12.83 -20.70 -17.50
CA ALA A 74 -14.03 -20.66 -16.66
C ALA A 74 -14.29 -21.94 -15.85
#